data_AF-A0A2E5YBH2-F1
#
_entry.id   AF-A0A2E5YBH2-F1
#
_cell.length_a   1.000
_cell.length_b   1.000
_cell.length_c   1.000
_cell.angle_alpha   90.00
_cell.angle_beta   90.00
_cell.angle_gamma   90.00
#
_symmetry.space_group_name_H-M   'P 1'
#
loop_
_entity.id
_entity.type
_entity.pdbx_description
1 polymer ?
#
loop_
_entity_poly.entity_id
_entity_poly.type
_entity_poly.pdbx_seq_one_letter_code
_entity_poly.pdbx_strand_id
1 'polypeptide(L)'
;MATSDWLDLRGWIGSLVGWSMDNVHDILPSEDLDLQVTISLPKGIWPEDIVLGPVLNLQEEFGEMQPALEAFFSSTMICTVVFTTLMLTMLPIPYIERKFIGRLMDRIGATTTLRSLWVGESGATAGDWWNQLPFGMGAPIGWLNKSLNSIWGNEHHLETVSRVNNRSYHGYWFLLPGFFQAFADFTKFAGKEHIVPKDADKAVYEVAPVIIISTTVIVFAFIPFGPHYFVTSPELSAIFMMAIFGVAPLGVFFAGWASNNKYTLIGGMRSAAQLTAYEIPLLITVLGVCVISGTFNIIEIVDFQAQESNIWNIFLMPLGAALFFITMIAEVERIPFDMPEAEAELVEGWWTEYGGLRWGLMFAAEYMRSYAACLLFALFFLGGWEAPFQGTLEAAPVIGGILEFLLSLVPGIGWLLLKAWLLFSVFVWIRASLHRVRTDQILEFGWLWLLPLSIVNLVFAIFLRVWVWDGSWGIAAPVLMTLTGVLGFVILAVDEDKEALETMRRPYSTYAVVKASPGSHSDKEVGQ
;
A
#
# COMPACT_ATOMS: atom_id res chain seq x y z
N MET A 1 -28.42 -2.91 -6.19
CA MET A 1 -27.44 -2.12 -6.97
C MET A 1 -27.30 -0.76 -6.33
N ALA A 2 -26.56 -0.70 -5.21
CA ALA A 2 -26.21 0.59 -4.62
C ALA A 2 -25.11 1.23 -5.49
N THR A 3 -25.34 2.50 -5.83
CA THR A 3 -24.43 3.44 -6.48
C THR A 3 -24.31 3.34 -8.01
N SER A 4 -24.55 4.50 -8.63
CA SER A 4 -24.51 4.83 -10.05
C SER A 4 -23.10 4.74 -10.64
N ASP A 5 -22.53 3.55 -10.73
CA ASP A 5 -21.23 3.36 -11.40
C ASP A 5 -21.47 3.29 -12.91
N TRP A 6 -21.45 4.46 -13.56
CA TRP A 6 -21.37 4.60 -15.02
C TRP A 6 -20.09 3.95 -15.61
N LEU A 7 -19.20 3.45 -14.75
CA LEU A 7 -17.86 2.98 -15.02
C LEU A 7 -17.78 1.44 -14.97
N ASP A 8 -18.60 0.76 -15.78
CA ASP A 8 -18.54 -0.70 -15.99
C ASP A 8 -17.35 -1.09 -16.87
N LEU A 9 -16.13 -0.96 -16.34
CA LEU A 9 -14.90 -1.23 -17.07
C LEU A 9 -14.89 -2.62 -17.70
N ARG A 10 -15.36 -3.64 -16.98
CA ARG A 10 -15.43 -5.02 -17.47
C ARG A 10 -16.41 -5.17 -18.64
N GLY A 11 -17.61 -4.58 -18.54
CA GLY A 11 -18.58 -4.60 -19.63
C GLY A 11 -18.05 -3.90 -20.88
N TRP A 12 -17.43 -2.73 -20.74
CA TRP A 12 -16.82 -1.98 -21.85
C TRP A 12 -15.69 -2.77 -22.53
N ILE A 13 -14.76 -3.34 -21.75
CA ILE A 13 -13.65 -4.13 -22.30
C ILE A 13 -14.17 -5.41 -22.94
N GLY A 14 -15.11 -6.11 -22.29
CA GLY A 14 -15.71 -7.32 -22.83
C GLY A 14 -16.41 -7.08 -24.16
N SER A 15 -17.21 -6.00 -24.26
CA SER A 15 -17.86 -5.62 -25.52
C SER A 15 -16.87 -5.24 -26.61
N LEU A 16 -15.79 -4.53 -26.28
CA LEU A 16 -14.77 -4.11 -27.26
C LEU A 16 -13.97 -5.30 -27.78
N VAL A 17 -13.56 -6.21 -26.88
CA VAL A 17 -12.80 -7.41 -27.25
C VAL A 17 -13.68 -8.38 -28.04
N GLY A 18 -14.92 -8.63 -27.59
CA GLY A 18 -15.87 -9.45 -28.33
C GLY A 18 -16.14 -8.91 -29.73
N TRP A 19 -16.45 -7.61 -29.85
CA TRP A 19 -16.61 -6.96 -31.16
C TRP A 19 -15.37 -7.12 -32.06
N SER A 20 -14.16 -6.99 -31.49
CA SER A 20 -12.93 -7.18 -32.27
C SER A 20 -12.75 -8.63 -32.73
N MET A 21 -13.07 -9.61 -31.89
CA MET A 21 -12.88 -11.03 -32.21
C MET A 21 -13.93 -11.54 -33.18
N ASP A 22 -15.19 -11.11 -33.03
CA ASP A 22 -16.27 -11.39 -33.98
C ASP A 22 -15.93 -10.86 -35.38
N ASN A 23 -15.39 -9.64 -35.48
CA ASN A 23 -14.94 -9.11 -36.77
C ASN A 23 -13.81 -9.94 -37.39
N VAL A 24 -12.89 -10.47 -36.59
CA VAL A 24 -11.80 -11.33 -37.09
C VAL A 24 -12.38 -12.65 -37.59
N HIS A 25 -13.26 -13.27 -36.79
CA HIS A 25 -13.98 -14.49 -37.16
C HIS A 25 -14.75 -14.33 -38.48
N ASP A 26 -15.44 -13.20 -38.68
CA ASP A 26 -16.24 -12.94 -39.88
C ASP A 26 -15.40 -12.61 -41.12
N ILE A 27 -14.16 -12.16 -40.95
CA ILE A 27 -13.22 -11.88 -42.07
C ILE A 27 -12.50 -13.16 -42.52
N LEU A 28 -12.36 -14.16 -41.65
CA LEU A 28 -11.65 -15.39 -41.98
C LEU A 28 -12.37 -16.19 -43.08
N PRO A 29 -11.63 -16.79 -44.02
CA PRO A 29 -12.22 -17.57 -45.09
C PRO A 29 -12.93 -18.79 -44.50
N SER A 30 -14.19 -18.98 -44.88
CA SER A 30 -15.03 -20.13 -44.51
C SER A 30 -14.78 -21.36 -45.39
N GLU A 31 -13.95 -21.22 -46.42
CA GLU A 31 -13.62 -22.30 -47.34
C GLU A 31 -12.65 -23.29 -46.68
N ASP A 32 -12.94 -24.57 -46.86
CA ASP A 32 -12.09 -25.66 -46.42
C ASP A 32 -10.77 -25.64 -47.20
N LEU A 33 -9.67 -25.31 -46.52
CA LEU A 33 -8.33 -25.41 -47.06
C LEU A 33 -7.89 -26.87 -47.03
N ASP A 34 -7.93 -27.49 -48.20
CA ASP A 34 -7.45 -28.84 -48.39
C ASP A 34 -5.91 -28.86 -48.45
N LEU A 35 -5.27 -29.20 -47.32
CA LEU A 35 -3.82 -29.39 -47.21
C LEU A 35 -3.41 -30.86 -47.38
N GLN A 36 -4.29 -31.69 -47.95
CA GLN A 36 -4.00 -33.09 -48.19
C GLN A 36 -2.91 -33.27 -49.26
N VAL A 37 -1.91 -34.08 -48.93
CA VAL A 37 -0.92 -34.57 -49.88
C VAL A 37 -1.29 -36.01 -50.25
N THR A 38 -1.74 -36.20 -51.48
CA THR A 38 -2.03 -37.53 -52.02
C THR A 38 -0.75 -38.15 -52.57
N ILE A 39 -0.21 -39.16 -51.88
CA ILE A 39 0.91 -39.95 -52.38
C ILE A 39 0.34 -41.08 -53.23
N SER A 40 0.43 -40.91 -54.56
CA SER A 40 0.10 -42.00 -55.49
C SER A 40 1.20 -43.05 -55.50
N LEU A 41 0.89 -44.25 -55.00
CA LEU A 41 1.80 -45.39 -54.99
C LEU A 41 1.60 -46.24 -56.26
N PRO A 42 2.65 -46.93 -56.76
CA PRO A 42 2.53 -47.75 -57.97
C PRO A 42 1.45 -48.84 -57.79
N LYS A 43 0.45 -48.80 -58.67
CA LYS A 43 -0.73 -49.68 -58.63
C LYS A 43 -0.31 -51.16 -58.73
N GLY A 44 -0.48 -51.88 -57.62
CA GLY A 44 -0.20 -53.31 -57.53
C GLY A 44 0.08 -53.83 -56.13
N ILE A 45 0.53 -52.96 -55.21
CA ILE A 45 0.86 -53.36 -53.82
C ILE A 45 -0.16 -52.82 -52.81
N TRP A 46 -0.72 -51.63 -53.06
CA TRP A 46 -1.72 -50.99 -52.18
C TRP A 46 -3.01 -50.68 -52.95
N PRO A 47 -4.20 -50.90 -52.37
CA PRO A 47 -5.47 -50.74 -53.08
C PRO A 47 -5.95 -49.28 -53.22
N GLU A 48 -5.46 -48.35 -52.40
CA GLU A 48 -5.88 -46.94 -52.41
C GLU A 48 -4.68 -45.99 -52.22
N ASP A 49 -4.79 -44.77 -52.76
CA ASP A 49 -3.81 -43.71 -52.58
C ASP A 49 -3.87 -43.23 -51.12
N ILE A 50 -2.71 -43.08 -50.47
CA ILE A 50 -2.67 -42.63 -49.07
C ILE A 50 -2.81 -41.11 -49.07
N VAL A 51 -3.93 -40.64 -48.54
CA VAL A 51 -4.23 -39.23 -48.30
C VAL A 51 -3.73 -38.88 -46.89
N LEU A 52 -2.74 -37.99 -46.81
CA LEU A 52 -2.19 -37.50 -45.54
C LEU A 52 -2.37 -35.99 -45.47
N GLY A 53 -3.11 -35.50 -44.48
CA GLY A 53 -3.24 -34.08 -44.19
C GLY A 53 -4.63 -33.73 -43.62
N PRO A 54 -4.73 -32.72 -42.75
CA PRO A 54 -6.01 -32.21 -42.28
C PRO A 54 -6.69 -31.36 -43.36
N VAL A 55 -8.02 -31.37 -43.38
CA VAL A 55 -8.83 -30.31 -44.01
C VAL A 55 -8.97 -29.22 -42.96
N LEU A 56 -8.42 -28.02 -43.22
CA LEU A 56 -8.44 -26.92 -42.26
C LEU A 56 -9.54 -25.93 -42.64
N ASN A 57 -10.52 -25.76 -41.78
CA ASN A 57 -11.44 -24.63 -41.85
C ASN A 57 -10.95 -23.56 -40.85
N LEU A 58 -10.34 -22.49 -41.37
CA LEU A 58 -9.74 -21.46 -40.51
C LEU A 58 -10.78 -20.71 -39.67
N GLN A 59 -12.01 -20.58 -40.17
CA GLN A 59 -13.08 -19.93 -39.44
C GLN A 59 -13.55 -20.80 -38.25
N GLU A 60 -13.71 -22.10 -38.47
CA GLU A 60 -14.08 -23.05 -37.41
C GLU A 60 -12.99 -23.19 -36.34
N GLU A 61 -11.72 -23.37 -36.74
CA GLU A 61 -10.61 -23.45 -35.79
C GLU A 61 -10.44 -22.16 -34.98
N PHE A 62 -10.64 -21.00 -35.60
CA PHE A 62 -10.61 -19.73 -34.88
C PHE A 62 -11.80 -19.60 -33.91
N GLY A 63 -13.00 -20.03 -34.30
CA GLY A 63 -14.17 -20.06 -33.43
C GLY A 63 -13.96 -20.91 -32.17
N GLU A 64 -13.22 -22.01 -32.26
CA GLU A 64 -12.84 -22.82 -31.08
C GLU A 64 -11.86 -22.08 -30.15
N MET A 65 -10.93 -21.31 -30.71
CA MET A 65 -9.94 -20.53 -29.95
C MET A 65 -10.47 -19.19 -29.42
N GLN A 66 -11.52 -18.64 -30.05
CA GLN A 66 -12.04 -17.30 -29.80
C GLN A 66 -12.34 -17.05 -28.32
N PRO A 67 -13.07 -17.91 -27.57
CA PRO A 67 -13.36 -17.65 -26.16
C PRO A 67 -12.11 -17.55 -25.28
N ALA A 68 -11.08 -18.33 -25.58
CA ALA A 68 -9.82 -18.30 -24.84
C ALA A 68 -9.03 -17.01 -25.14
N LEU A 69 -9.01 -16.57 -26.40
CA LEU A 69 -8.41 -15.30 -26.81
C LEU A 69 -9.14 -14.11 -26.20
N GLU A 70 -10.47 -14.10 -26.22
CA GLU A 70 -11.29 -13.06 -25.58
C GLU A 70 -11.00 -12.95 -24.08
N ALA A 71 -10.94 -14.08 -23.38
CA ALA A 71 -10.61 -14.11 -21.96
C ALA A 71 -9.18 -13.60 -21.69
N PHE A 72 -8.21 -13.96 -22.52
CA PHE A 72 -6.83 -13.50 -22.40
C PHE A 72 -6.69 -11.98 -22.62
N PHE A 73 -7.25 -11.46 -23.71
CA PHE A 73 -7.17 -10.03 -24.03
C PHE A 73 -7.94 -9.17 -23.04
N SER A 74 -9.17 -9.57 -22.68
CA SER A 74 -9.96 -8.85 -21.67
C SER A 74 -9.23 -8.80 -20.33
N SER A 75 -8.72 -9.94 -19.85
CA SER A 75 -7.97 -10.00 -18.58
C SER A 75 -6.70 -9.15 -18.62
N THR A 76 -5.95 -9.18 -19.74
CA THR A 76 -4.72 -8.39 -19.90
C THR A 76 -5.02 -6.88 -19.93
N MET A 77 -6.07 -6.46 -20.63
CA MET A 77 -6.49 -5.06 -20.68
C MET A 77 -6.99 -4.58 -19.31
N ILE A 78 -7.83 -5.36 -18.62
CA ILE A 78 -8.31 -5.04 -17.27
C ILE A 78 -7.13 -4.92 -16.31
N CYS A 79 -6.22 -5.90 -16.30
CA CYS A 79 -5.03 -5.87 -15.46
C CYS A 79 -4.19 -4.61 -15.71
N THR A 80 -3.98 -4.26 -16.98
CA THR A 80 -3.22 -3.05 -17.36
C THR A 80 -3.89 -1.78 -16.88
N VAL A 81 -5.21 -1.63 -17.09
CA VAL A 81 -5.95 -0.43 -16.68
C VAL A 81 -5.98 -0.29 -15.17
N VAL A 82 -6.39 -1.35 -14.45
CA VAL A 82 -6.51 -1.34 -12.99
C VAL A 82 -5.14 -1.10 -12.34
N PHE A 83 -4.09 -1.79 -12.81
CA PHE A 83 -2.74 -1.61 -12.28
C PHE A 83 -2.19 -0.21 -12.56
N THR A 84 -2.43 0.35 -13.76
CA THR A 84 -2.03 1.72 -14.09
C THR A 84 -2.71 2.73 -13.18
N THR A 85 -4.02 2.61 -12.98
CA THR A 85 -4.76 3.47 -12.06
C THR A 85 -4.23 3.34 -10.64
N LEU A 86 -3.97 2.13 -10.17
CA LEU A 86 -3.40 1.89 -8.85
C LEU A 86 -2.05 2.60 -8.68
N MET A 87 -1.13 2.42 -9.64
CA MET A 87 0.18 3.09 -9.62
C MET A 87 0.04 4.63 -9.64
N LEU A 88 -0.90 5.17 -10.41
CA LEU A 88 -1.16 6.62 -10.44
C LEU A 88 -1.72 7.13 -9.09
N THR A 89 -2.60 6.36 -8.45
CA THR A 89 -3.19 6.72 -7.15
C THR A 89 -2.21 6.64 -5.99
N MET A 90 -1.06 5.99 -6.20
CA MET A 90 0.03 5.94 -5.24
C MET A 90 0.96 7.16 -5.28
N LEU A 91 1.07 7.85 -6.41
CA LEU A 91 1.95 9.03 -6.52
C LEU A 91 1.64 10.16 -5.51
N PRO A 92 0.37 10.41 -5.12
CA PRO A 92 0.04 11.33 -4.04
C PRO A 92 0.55 10.92 -2.65
N ILE A 93 0.89 9.64 -2.40
CA ILE A 93 1.20 9.12 -1.06
C ILE A 93 2.51 9.70 -0.51
N PRO A 94 3.66 9.61 -1.21
CA PRO A 94 4.89 10.28 -0.77
C PRO A 94 4.69 11.79 -0.61
N TYR A 95 3.82 12.39 -1.43
CA TYR A 95 3.49 13.80 -1.33
C TYR A 95 2.70 14.13 -0.05
N ILE A 96 1.68 13.34 0.29
CA ILE A 96 0.90 13.45 1.53
C ILE A 96 1.85 13.38 2.71
N GLU A 97 2.70 12.36 2.77
CA GLU A 97 3.63 12.18 3.88
C GLU A 97 4.59 13.36 4.01
N ARG A 98 5.30 13.74 2.93
CA ARG A 98 6.25 14.85 2.95
C ARG A 98 5.60 16.17 3.31
N LYS A 99 4.37 16.42 2.84
CA LYS A 99 3.62 17.63 3.17
C LYS A 99 3.12 17.62 4.61
N PHE A 100 2.66 16.49 5.11
CA PHE A 100 2.16 16.35 6.48
C PHE A 100 3.30 16.46 7.49
N ILE A 101 4.38 15.70 7.30
CA ILE A 101 5.60 15.78 8.12
C ILE A 101 6.26 17.15 7.97
N GLY A 102 6.38 17.67 6.75
CA GLY A 102 6.88 19.02 6.51
C GLY A 102 6.09 20.06 7.29
N ARG A 103 4.77 20.05 7.24
CA ARG A 103 3.96 21.00 8.04
C ARG A 103 4.12 20.84 9.55
N LEU A 104 4.38 19.63 10.04
CA LEU A 104 4.61 19.36 11.46
C LEU A 104 6.02 19.77 11.92
N MET A 105 7.04 19.61 11.09
CA MET A 105 8.45 19.72 11.47
C MET A 105 9.18 20.95 10.87
N ASP A 106 8.84 21.37 9.65
CA ASP A 106 9.45 22.51 8.95
C ASP A 106 8.54 23.08 7.84
N ARG A 107 8.07 24.34 8.02
CA ARG A 107 7.18 25.04 7.06
C ARG A 107 7.73 25.08 5.63
N ILE A 108 9.04 24.99 5.41
CA ILE A 108 9.68 25.14 4.09
C ILE A 108 9.79 23.80 3.33
N GLY A 109 9.95 22.66 4.02
CA GLY A 109 9.97 21.34 3.37
C GLY A 109 8.70 21.02 2.57
N ALA A 110 7.59 21.70 2.90
CA ALA A 110 6.29 21.54 2.25
C ALA A 110 6.19 22.18 0.84
N THR A 111 7.14 23.04 0.44
CA THR A 111 7.09 23.79 -0.85
C THR A 111 8.12 23.31 -1.88
N THR A 112 8.97 22.35 -1.52
CA THR A 112 10.06 21.89 -2.39
C THR A 112 9.60 20.83 -3.40
N THR A 113 9.71 21.12 -4.70
CA THR A 113 9.29 20.24 -5.82
C THR A 113 10.28 19.21 -6.25
N LEU A 114 11.56 19.56 -6.17
CA LEU A 114 12.65 18.83 -6.78
C LEU A 114 13.91 19.08 -5.96
N ARG A 115 14.23 18.21 -5.01
CA ARG A 115 15.54 18.16 -4.37
C ARG A 115 16.55 17.75 -5.45
N SER A 116 17.35 18.71 -5.90
CA SER A 116 18.17 18.56 -7.10
C SER A 116 19.10 17.35 -6.98
N LEU A 117 18.93 16.39 -7.90
CA LEU A 117 19.81 15.24 -8.13
C LEU A 117 21.26 15.65 -8.38
N TRP A 118 21.47 16.93 -8.69
CA TRP A 118 22.68 17.51 -9.26
C TRP A 118 23.34 18.54 -8.35
N VAL A 119 22.80 18.78 -7.14
CA VAL A 119 23.41 19.66 -6.12
C VAL A 119 23.98 18.78 -5.02
N GLY A 120 25.32 18.70 -4.96
CA GLY A 120 26.00 17.81 -4.04
C GLY A 120 25.83 18.17 -2.56
N GLU A 121 25.91 17.15 -1.72
CA GLU A 121 25.78 17.21 -0.27
C GLU A 121 27.11 17.60 0.38
N SER A 122 27.51 18.86 0.28
CA SER A 122 28.45 19.50 1.23
C SER A 122 28.70 20.93 0.77
N GLY A 123 28.85 21.85 1.73
CA GLY A 123 29.19 23.26 1.49
C GLY A 123 30.57 23.52 0.86
N ALA A 124 31.13 22.55 0.13
CA ALA A 124 32.32 22.68 -0.70
C ALA A 124 31.94 22.35 -2.14
N THR A 125 31.75 23.39 -2.98
CA THR A 125 31.95 23.35 -4.44
C THR A 125 31.44 22.13 -5.22
N ALA A 126 30.34 21.50 -4.79
CA ALA A 126 29.69 20.42 -5.54
C ALA A 126 28.64 20.93 -6.53
N GLY A 127 28.36 22.24 -6.52
CA GLY A 127 27.47 22.90 -7.47
C GLY A 127 28.10 23.19 -8.83
N ASP A 128 29.14 22.44 -9.24
CA ASP A 128 29.81 22.58 -10.54
C ASP A 128 30.43 21.24 -11.00
N TRP A 129 29.97 20.09 -10.47
CA TRP A 129 30.47 18.78 -10.87
C TRP A 129 30.31 18.54 -12.39
N TRP A 130 29.30 19.16 -13.02
CA TRP A 130 29.13 19.11 -14.48
C TRP A 130 30.32 19.73 -15.23
N ASN A 131 31.09 20.64 -14.63
CA ASN A 131 32.32 21.16 -15.22
C ASN A 131 33.45 20.12 -15.26
N GLN A 132 33.31 19.01 -14.54
CA GLN A 132 34.23 17.88 -14.57
C GLN A 132 33.87 16.86 -15.68
N LEU A 133 32.72 17.02 -16.35
CA LEU A 133 32.34 16.16 -17.47
C LEU A 133 33.24 16.42 -18.69
N PRO A 134 33.81 15.37 -19.29
CA PRO A 134 34.67 15.53 -20.45
C PRO A 134 33.88 16.05 -21.67
N PHE A 135 34.58 16.63 -22.64
CA PHE A 135 34.03 17.05 -23.93
C PHE A 135 32.96 18.17 -23.88
N GLY A 136 32.94 19.00 -22.83
CA GLY A 136 32.03 20.16 -22.76
C GLY A 136 30.56 19.78 -22.56
N MET A 137 30.26 18.49 -22.31
CA MET A 137 28.93 17.98 -21.99
C MET A 137 28.34 18.59 -20.70
N GLY A 138 29.19 19.23 -19.89
CA GLY A 138 28.79 19.98 -18.71
C GLY A 138 28.05 21.29 -18.97
N ALA A 139 28.27 21.94 -20.13
CA ALA A 139 27.73 23.26 -20.39
C ALA A 139 26.18 23.28 -20.53
N PRO A 140 25.54 22.33 -21.25
CA PRO A 140 24.08 22.24 -21.29
C PRO A 140 23.45 21.95 -19.92
N ILE A 141 24.09 21.08 -19.14
CA ILE A 141 23.63 20.69 -17.80
C ILE A 141 23.75 21.87 -16.82
N GLY A 142 24.88 22.60 -16.87
CA GLY A 142 25.09 23.81 -16.07
C GLY A 142 24.13 24.93 -16.44
N TRP A 143 23.84 25.14 -17.73
CA TRP A 143 22.84 26.12 -18.18
C TRP A 143 21.44 25.76 -17.70
N LEU A 144 21.04 24.49 -17.85
CA LEU A 144 19.75 23.99 -17.37
C LEU A 144 19.63 24.17 -15.86
N ASN A 145 20.61 23.73 -15.08
CA ASN A 145 20.57 23.83 -13.62
C ASN A 145 20.53 25.30 -13.14
N LYS A 146 21.31 26.20 -13.76
CA LYS A 146 21.26 27.64 -13.46
C LYS A 146 19.91 28.27 -13.80
N SER A 147 19.31 27.87 -14.92
CA SER A 147 17.98 28.35 -15.34
C SER A 147 16.88 27.83 -14.42
N LEU A 148 16.95 26.57 -14.01
CA LEU A 148 16.03 26.00 -13.03
C LEU A 148 16.19 26.67 -11.66
N ASN A 149 17.42 26.99 -11.25
CA ASN A 149 17.67 27.65 -9.97
C ASN A 149 17.29 29.14 -9.97
N SER A 150 17.36 29.83 -11.09
CA SER A 150 16.91 31.24 -11.17
C SER A 150 15.39 31.37 -11.19
N ILE A 151 14.68 30.39 -11.76
CA ILE A 151 13.21 30.40 -11.86
C ILE A 151 12.57 29.75 -10.62
N TRP A 152 13.19 28.68 -10.10
CA TRP A 152 12.63 27.86 -9.02
C TRP A 152 13.55 27.72 -7.80
N GLY A 153 14.65 28.46 -7.67
CA GLY A 153 15.55 28.33 -6.50
C GLY A 153 14.92 28.76 -5.18
N ASN A 154 15.42 28.21 -4.06
CA ASN A 154 15.00 28.57 -2.72
C ASN A 154 15.98 29.62 -2.13
N GLU A 155 15.52 30.85 -1.88
CA GLU A 155 16.31 31.91 -1.24
C GLU A 155 15.69 32.30 0.11
N HIS A 156 16.50 32.38 1.17
CA HIS A 156 16.06 32.81 2.50
C HIS A 156 17.05 33.80 3.12
N HIS A 157 16.53 34.82 3.80
CA HIS A 157 17.30 35.94 4.36
C HIS A 157 18.19 35.58 5.56
N LEU A 158 17.87 34.50 6.29
CA LEU A 158 18.68 33.98 7.39
C LEU A 158 19.76 33.03 6.87
N GLU A 159 21.03 33.36 7.14
CA GLU A 159 22.20 32.59 6.69
C GLU A 159 22.24 31.17 7.25
N THR A 160 21.69 30.93 8.45
CA THR A 160 21.56 29.59 9.04
C THR A 160 20.55 28.70 8.31
N VAL A 161 19.53 29.30 7.70
CA VAL A 161 18.52 28.63 6.87
C VAL A 161 19.03 28.51 5.42
N SER A 162 19.73 29.53 4.93
CA SER A 162 20.40 29.50 3.62
C SER A 162 21.65 28.62 3.59
N ARG A 163 22.20 28.18 4.73
CA ARG A 163 23.28 27.17 4.77
C ARG A 163 22.87 25.83 4.14
N VAL A 164 21.56 25.60 3.99
CA VAL A 164 20.94 24.49 3.22
C VAL A 164 20.81 24.83 1.72
N ASN A 165 21.46 25.91 1.27
CA ASN A 165 21.51 26.49 -0.08
C ASN A 165 21.34 25.44 -1.18
N ASN A 166 20.40 25.70 -2.10
CA ASN A 166 20.22 24.95 -3.35
C ASN A 166 19.79 23.49 -3.25
N ARG A 167 19.33 22.99 -2.10
CA ARG A 167 18.92 21.58 -2.08
C ARG A 167 17.68 21.30 -2.91
N SER A 168 16.78 22.28 -3.15
CA SER A 168 15.53 22.01 -3.86
C SER A 168 14.91 23.20 -4.62
N TYR A 169 14.15 22.91 -5.67
CA TYR A 169 13.32 23.88 -6.38
C TYR A 169 11.99 24.16 -5.64
N HIS A 170 11.48 25.39 -5.65
CA HIS A 170 10.15 25.82 -5.17
C HIS A 170 9.10 25.57 -6.25
N GLY A 171 8.03 24.86 -5.92
CA GLY A 171 6.89 24.71 -6.83
C GLY A 171 6.02 25.95 -6.87
N TYR A 172 5.65 26.39 -8.08
CA TYR A 172 4.78 27.55 -8.29
C TYR A 172 3.29 27.29 -7.95
N TRP A 173 2.90 26.01 -7.82
CA TRP A 173 1.51 25.62 -7.57
C TRP A 173 1.33 25.09 -6.15
N PHE A 174 0.38 25.63 -5.38
CA PHE A 174 0.12 25.25 -3.99
C PHE A 174 -0.33 23.78 -3.80
N LEU A 175 -0.76 23.11 -4.88
CA LEU A 175 -1.23 21.72 -4.89
C LEU A 175 -0.22 20.70 -5.44
N LEU A 176 0.76 21.10 -6.26
CA LEU A 176 1.75 20.20 -6.87
C LEU A 176 3.22 20.39 -6.41
N PRO A 177 3.56 21.14 -5.35
CA PRO A 177 4.95 21.35 -5.04
C PRO A 177 5.55 20.09 -4.37
N GLY A 178 6.09 19.15 -5.15
CA GLY A 178 6.71 17.91 -4.63
C GLY A 178 6.47 16.67 -5.47
N PHE A 179 5.51 16.70 -6.40
CA PHE A 179 5.12 15.54 -7.20
C PHE A 179 6.27 14.99 -8.06
N PHE A 180 7.00 15.89 -8.74
CA PHE A 180 8.15 15.52 -9.57
C PHE A 180 9.35 15.01 -8.76
N GLN A 181 9.38 15.21 -7.44
CA GLN A 181 10.48 14.70 -6.62
C GLN A 181 10.50 13.17 -6.58
N ALA A 182 9.35 12.51 -6.50
CA ALA A 182 9.31 11.05 -6.49
C ALA A 182 9.89 10.47 -7.79
N PHE A 183 9.59 11.10 -8.93
CA PHE A 183 10.15 10.72 -10.23
C PHE A 183 11.68 10.97 -10.29
N ALA A 184 12.15 12.09 -9.74
CA ALA A 184 13.58 12.37 -9.66
C ALA A 184 14.31 11.38 -8.74
N ASP A 185 13.76 11.06 -7.57
CA ASP A 185 14.31 10.06 -6.65
C ASP A 185 14.38 8.68 -7.32
N PHE A 186 13.34 8.26 -8.04
CA PHE A 186 13.37 7.01 -8.81
C PHE A 186 14.48 7.01 -9.86
N THR A 187 14.61 8.08 -10.65
CA THR A 187 15.67 8.22 -11.66
C THR A 187 17.06 8.19 -11.02
N LYS A 188 17.22 8.78 -9.82
CA LYS A 188 18.45 8.72 -9.03
C LYS A 188 18.80 7.29 -8.65
N PHE A 189 17.83 6.52 -8.13
CA PHE A 189 18.07 5.13 -7.74
C PHE A 189 18.39 4.25 -8.95
N ALA A 190 17.73 4.46 -10.09
CA ALA A 190 18.00 3.75 -11.33
C ALA A 190 19.39 4.05 -11.91
N GLY A 191 19.89 5.28 -11.74
CA GLY A 191 21.22 5.68 -12.21
C GLY A 191 22.38 5.37 -11.26
N LYS A 192 22.09 4.91 -10.03
CA LYS A 192 23.12 4.54 -9.05
C LYS A 192 23.75 3.19 -9.39
N GLU A 193 25.04 3.06 -9.09
CA GLU A 193 25.78 1.81 -9.29
C GLU A 193 25.19 0.67 -8.46
N HIS A 194 25.14 -0.52 -9.06
CA HIS A 194 24.78 -1.76 -8.38
C HIS A 194 26.02 -2.39 -7.76
N ILE A 195 26.02 -2.49 -6.43
CA ILE A 195 27.10 -3.11 -5.66
C ILE A 195 26.54 -4.35 -4.96
N VAL A 196 27.25 -5.47 -5.06
CA VAL A 196 27.01 -6.69 -4.29
C VAL A 196 28.23 -6.94 -3.41
N PRO A 197 28.08 -7.10 -2.08
CA PRO A 197 29.19 -7.41 -1.20
C PRO A 197 29.92 -8.69 -1.64
N LYS A 198 31.25 -8.72 -1.51
CA LYS A 198 32.07 -9.86 -1.99
C LYS A 198 31.75 -11.17 -1.27
N ASP A 199 31.50 -11.07 0.04
CA ASP A 199 31.26 -12.21 0.91
C ASP A 199 29.75 -12.51 1.08
N ALA A 200 28.87 -11.77 0.40
CA ALA A 200 27.43 -12.03 0.41
C ALA A 200 27.05 -13.25 -0.44
N ASP A 201 25.98 -13.93 -0.06
CA ASP A 201 25.37 -14.96 -0.91
C ASP A 201 24.65 -14.28 -2.07
N LYS A 202 25.31 -14.26 -3.24
CA LYS A 202 24.82 -13.56 -4.43
C LYS A 202 23.44 -14.02 -4.88
N ALA A 203 23.13 -15.31 -4.76
CA ALA A 203 21.85 -15.82 -5.25
C ALA A 203 20.70 -15.31 -4.37
N VAL A 204 20.84 -15.46 -3.06
CA VAL A 204 19.80 -15.05 -2.11
C VAL A 204 19.71 -13.53 -2.02
N TYR A 205 20.85 -12.83 -2.07
CA TYR A 205 20.91 -11.36 -2.01
C TYR A 205 20.14 -10.71 -3.16
N GLU A 206 20.23 -11.30 -4.36
CA GLU A 206 19.54 -10.82 -5.55
C GLU A 206 18.06 -11.18 -5.60
N VAL A 207 17.70 -12.36 -5.09
CA VAL A 207 16.32 -12.87 -5.10
C VAL A 207 15.46 -12.22 -3.99
N ALA A 208 16.03 -11.88 -2.84
CA ALA A 208 15.25 -11.39 -1.71
C ALA A 208 14.42 -10.12 -2.03
N PRO A 209 14.97 -9.06 -2.65
CA PRO A 209 14.16 -7.90 -3.06
C PRO A 209 13.05 -8.28 -4.04
N VAL A 210 13.31 -9.22 -4.96
CA VAL A 210 12.32 -9.69 -5.94
C VAL A 210 11.14 -10.37 -5.25
N ILE A 211 11.39 -11.17 -4.21
CA ILE A 211 10.32 -11.80 -3.40
C ILE A 211 9.48 -10.70 -2.71
N ILE A 212 10.10 -9.71 -2.09
CA ILE A 212 9.40 -8.64 -1.37
C ILE A 212 8.52 -7.82 -2.33
N ILE A 213 9.03 -7.46 -3.50
CA ILE A 213 8.30 -6.66 -4.49
C ILE A 213 7.19 -7.49 -5.13
N SER A 214 7.48 -8.73 -5.56
CA SER A 214 6.50 -9.58 -6.23
C SER A 214 5.30 -9.87 -5.33
N THR A 215 5.53 -10.27 -4.07
CA THR A 215 4.46 -10.47 -3.09
C THR A 215 3.61 -9.21 -2.92
N THR A 216 4.24 -8.05 -2.81
CA THR A 216 3.55 -6.77 -2.66
C THR A 216 2.68 -6.42 -3.88
N VAL A 217 3.19 -6.64 -5.09
CA VAL A 217 2.44 -6.39 -6.34
C VAL A 217 1.27 -7.36 -6.48
N ILE A 218 1.44 -8.62 -6.09
CA ILE A 218 0.39 -9.64 -6.16
C ILE A 218 -0.78 -9.29 -5.21
N VAL A 219 -0.52 -8.75 -4.00
CA VAL A 219 -1.58 -8.31 -3.07
C VAL A 219 -2.56 -7.36 -3.76
N PHE A 220 -2.05 -6.42 -4.56
CA PHE A 220 -2.87 -5.45 -5.26
C PHE A 220 -3.76 -6.04 -6.35
N ALA A 221 -3.43 -7.21 -6.91
CA ALA A 221 -4.29 -7.89 -7.87
C ALA A 221 -5.64 -8.32 -7.25
N PHE A 222 -5.67 -8.52 -5.93
CA PHE A 222 -6.87 -8.93 -5.20
C PHE A 222 -7.62 -7.77 -4.54
N ILE A 223 -7.15 -6.53 -4.67
CA ILE A 223 -7.83 -5.36 -4.10
C ILE A 223 -8.84 -4.81 -5.13
N PRO A 224 -10.15 -4.88 -4.89
CA PRO A 224 -11.16 -4.26 -5.75
C PRO A 224 -11.26 -2.75 -5.47
N PHE A 225 -11.43 -1.94 -6.52
CA PHE A 225 -11.76 -0.51 -6.36
C PHE A 225 -13.24 -0.20 -6.52
N GLY A 226 -14.00 -1.13 -7.09
CA GLY A 226 -15.44 -1.01 -7.28
C GLY A 226 -16.05 -2.35 -7.73
N PRO A 227 -17.39 -2.42 -7.84
CA PRO A 227 -18.11 -3.65 -8.21
C PRO A 227 -17.70 -4.21 -9.57
N HIS A 228 -17.33 -3.34 -10.51
CA HIS A 228 -16.91 -3.71 -11.87
C HIS A 228 -15.46 -3.29 -12.18
N TYR A 229 -14.74 -2.82 -11.16
CA TYR A 229 -13.37 -2.32 -11.26
C TYR A 229 -12.43 -3.12 -10.34
N PHE A 230 -11.96 -4.26 -10.84
CA PHE A 230 -11.04 -5.15 -10.14
C PHE A 230 -10.31 -6.05 -11.15
N VAL A 231 -9.13 -6.58 -10.78
CA VAL A 231 -8.39 -7.52 -11.64
C VAL A 231 -9.01 -8.90 -11.56
N THR A 232 -9.01 -9.50 -10.37
CA THR A 232 -9.59 -10.83 -10.10
C THR A 232 -10.30 -10.85 -8.75
N SER A 233 -11.35 -11.67 -8.64
CA SER A 233 -12.18 -11.80 -7.44
C SER A 233 -12.51 -13.28 -7.17
N PRO A 234 -11.54 -14.11 -6.75
CA PRO A 234 -11.84 -15.48 -6.35
C PRO A 234 -12.65 -15.50 -5.04
N GLU A 235 -13.40 -16.58 -4.83
CA GLU A 235 -14.20 -16.80 -3.62
C GLU A 235 -13.37 -16.69 -2.33
N LEU A 236 -12.11 -17.16 -2.36
CA LEU A 236 -11.18 -17.14 -1.22
C LEU A 236 -10.20 -15.94 -1.25
N SER A 237 -10.58 -14.81 -1.86
CA SER A 237 -9.69 -13.66 -2.06
C SER A 237 -9.05 -13.13 -0.77
N ALA A 238 -9.80 -13.02 0.33
CA ALA A 238 -9.26 -12.57 1.61
C ALA A 238 -8.16 -13.51 2.13
N ILE A 239 -8.37 -14.84 2.07
CA ILE A 239 -7.41 -15.84 2.54
C ILE A 239 -6.15 -15.82 1.66
N PHE A 240 -6.31 -15.76 0.33
CA PHE A 240 -5.17 -15.69 -0.58
C PHE A 240 -4.30 -14.47 -0.31
N MET A 241 -4.92 -13.31 -0.09
CA MET A 241 -4.20 -12.08 0.22
C MET A 241 -3.41 -12.20 1.52
N MET A 242 -4.03 -12.76 2.56
CA MET A 242 -3.37 -13.03 3.83
C MET A 242 -2.20 -14.01 3.70
N ALA A 243 -2.34 -15.05 2.88
CA ALA A 243 -1.24 -15.97 2.59
C ALA A 243 -0.06 -15.28 1.90
N ILE A 244 -0.32 -14.28 1.04
CA ILE A 244 0.74 -13.51 0.38
C ILE A 244 1.46 -12.60 1.38
N PHE A 245 0.74 -11.98 2.32
CA PHE A 245 1.35 -11.23 3.43
C PHE A 245 2.32 -12.12 4.22
N GLY A 246 1.96 -13.37 4.52
CA GLY A 246 2.83 -14.32 5.23
C GLY A 246 4.11 -14.75 4.51
N VAL A 247 4.27 -14.44 3.21
CA VAL A 247 5.53 -14.68 2.49
C VAL A 247 6.53 -13.54 2.74
N ALA A 248 6.06 -12.35 3.09
CA ALA A 248 6.88 -11.18 3.31
C ALA A 248 8.03 -11.36 4.33
N PRO A 249 7.80 -11.95 5.52
CA PRO A 249 8.83 -12.07 6.54
C PRO A 249 10.02 -12.92 6.08
N LEU A 250 9.77 -13.90 5.21
CA LEU A 250 10.82 -14.73 4.60
C LEU A 250 11.73 -13.90 3.70
N GLY A 251 11.15 -13.01 2.90
CA GLY A 251 11.92 -12.10 2.03
C GLY A 251 12.84 -11.18 2.85
N VAL A 252 12.34 -10.65 3.97
CA VAL A 252 13.10 -9.80 4.87
C VAL A 252 14.23 -10.57 5.57
N PHE A 253 13.95 -11.77 6.06
CA PHE A 253 14.96 -12.62 6.67
C PHE A 253 16.06 -13.01 5.67
N PHE A 254 15.69 -13.37 4.44
CA PHE A 254 16.65 -13.69 3.38
C PHE A 254 17.51 -12.50 2.99
N ALA A 255 16.94 -11.29 2.92
CA ALA A 255 17.69 -10.06 2.70
C ALA A 255 18.72 -9.84 3.82
N GLY A 256 18.32 -10.03 5.08
CA GLY A 256 19.20 -9.88 6.22
C GLY A 256 20.34 -10.92 6.28
N TRP A 257 20.03 -12.18 5.97
CA TRP A 257 20.99 -13.28 5.97
C TRP A 257 21.99 -13.20 4.80
N ALA A 258 21.51 -12.94 3.59
CA ALA A 258 22.33 -12.97 2.38
C ALA A 258 23.42 -11.90 2.36
N SER A 259 23.16 -10.77 3.02
CA SER A 259 24.08 -9.63 3.15
C SER A 259 25.38 -9.94 3.91
N ASN A 260 25.47 -11.08 4.63
CA ASN A 260 26.65 -11.50 5.39
C ASN A 260 27.23 -10.40 6.32
N ASN A 261 26.35 -9.59 6.91
CA ASN A 261 26.69 -8.60 7.93
C ASN A 261 25.92 -8.92 9.21
N LYS A 262 26.62 -9.01 10.34
CA LYS A 262 26.02 -9.37 11.64
C LYS A 262 24.95 -8.37 12.08
N TYR A 263 25.14 -7.08 11.81
CA TYR A 263 24.15 -6.05 12.16
C TYR A 263 22.87 -6.21 11.35
N THR A 264 23.02 -6.40 10.04
CA THR A 264 21.93 -6.64 9.10
C THR A 264 21.18 -7.94 9.42
N LEU A 265 21.89 -8.99 9.81
CA LEU A 265 21.29 -10.26 10.23
C LEU A 265 20.46 -10.11 11.51
N ILE A 266 20.96 -9.40 12.53
CA ILE A 266 20.22 -9.13 13.75
C ILE A 266 18.95 -8.30 13.45
N GLY A 267 19.07 -7.30 12.56
CA GLY A 267 17.92 -6.52 12.08
C GLY A 267 16.87 -7.38 11.38
N GLY A 268 17.29 -8.23 10.44
CA GLY A 268 16.40 -9.16 9.72
C GLY A 268 15.74 -10.20 10.64
N MET A 269 16.45 -10.73 11.64
CA MET A 269 15.87 -11.65 12.63
C MET A 269 14.82 -10.97 13.51
N ARG A 270 15.08 -9.73 13.96
CA ARG A 270 14.13 -8.94 14.76
C ARG A 270 12.86 -8.62 13.95
N SER A 271 13.04 -8.17 12.71
CA SER A 271 11.96 -7.93 11.75
C SER A 271 11.08 -9.16 11.58
N ALA A 272 11.68 -10.30 11.19
CA ALA A 272 10.94 -11.52 10.93
C ALA A 272 10.15 -11.98 12.17
N ALA A 273 10.75 -11.90 13.37
CA ALA A 273 10.07 -12.24 14.62
C ALA A 273 8.88 -11.31 14.91
N GLN A 274 9.02 -10.01 14.65
CA GLN A 274 7.93 -9.04 14.79
C GLN A 274 6.82 -9.32 13.79
N LEU A 275 7.13 -9.38 12.50
CA LEU A 275 6.12 -9.60 11.45
C LEU A 275 5.30 -10.87 11.75
N THR A 276 5.95 -11.98 12.09
CA THR A 276 5.26 -13.22 12.48
C THR A 276 4.38 -13.06 13.73
N ALA A 277 4.82 -12.29 14.74
CA ALA A 277 4.04 -12.08 15.97
C ALA A 277 2.74 -11.29 15.73
N TYR A 278 2.74 -10.36 14.76
CA TYR A 278 1.60 -9.51 14.45
C TYR A 278 0.72 -10.06 13.31
N GLU A 279 1.24 -10.97 12.51
CA GLU A 279 0.50 -11.65 11.46
C GLU A 279 -0.63 -12.54 12.03
N ILE A 280 -0.35 -13.30 13.10
CA ILE A 280 -1.36 -14.18 13.72
C ILE A 280 -2.61 -13.41 14.19
N PRO A 281 -2.51 -12.34 15.00
CA PRO A 281 -3.69 -11.56 15.39
C PRO A 281 -4.34 -10.83 14.21
N LEU A 282 -3.58 -10.44 13.18
CA LEU A 282 -4.13 -9.88 11.94
C LEU A 282 -5.04 -10.90 11.23
N LEU A 283 -4.58 -12.14 11.05
CA LEU A 283 -5.34 -13.23 10.43
C LEU A 283 -6.64 -13.52 11.17
N ILE A 284 -6.58 -13.61 12.50
CA ILE A 284 -7.77 -13.88 13.35
C ILE A 284 -8.76 -12.71 13.26
N THR A 285 -8.26 -11.48 13.19
CA THR A 285 -9.12 -10.29 13.07
C THR A 285 -9.83 -10.25 11.72
N VAL A 286 -9.12 -10.56 10.62
CA VAL A 286 -9.71 -10.68 9.28
C VAL A 286 -10.74 -11.79 9.22
N LEU A 287 -10.46 -12.93 9.85
CA LEU A 287 -11.44 -14.02 9.97
C LEU A 287 -12.72 -13.54 10.67
N GLY A 288 -12.61 -12.69 11.69
CA GLY A 288 -13.76 -12.06 12.33
C GLY A 288 -14.62 -11.24 11.36
N VAL A 289 -14.00 -10.49 10.46
CA VAL A 289 -14.71 -9.75 9.39
C VAL A 289 -15.42 -10.71 8.45
N CYS A 290 -14.73 -11.76 7.98
CA CYS A 290 -15.32 -12.78 7.11
C CYS A 290 -16.51 -13.50 7.76
N VAL A 291 -16.46 -13.74 9.07
CA VAL A 291 -17.57 -14.35 9.82
C VAL A 291 -18.78 -13.43 9.87
N ILE A 292 -18.60 -12.14 10.14
CA ILE A 292 -19.72 -11.18 10.17
C ILE A 292 -20.37 -11.06 8.79
N SER A 293 -19.56 -10.95 7.74
CA SER A 293 -20.05 -10.82 6.37
C SER A 293 -20.56 -12.13 5.77
N GLY A 294 -20.13 -13.29 6.29
CA GLY A 294 -20.54 -14.61 5.80
C GLY A 294 -19.84 -15.05 4.51
N THR A 295 -18.74 -14.40 4.12
CA THR A 295 -18.01 -14.66 2.87
C THR A 295 -16.52 -14.33 3.01
N PHE A 296 -15.70 -14.97 2.17
CA PHE A 296 -14.27 -14.67 2.03
C PHE A 296 -13.97 -13.75 0.84
N ASN A 297 -14.99 -13.40 0.04
CA ASN A 297 -14.86 -12.52 -1.09
C ASN A 297 -14.93 -11.04 -0.66
N ILE A 298 -13.88 -10.27 -0.97
CA ILE A 298 -13.79 -8.86 -0.55
C ILE A 298 -14.92 -8.01 -1.15
N ILE A 299 -15.37 -8.30 -2.38
CA ILE A 299 -16.46 -7.55 -3.01
C ILE A 299 -17.77 -7.81 -2.25
N GLU A 300 -18.05 -9.07 -1.94
CA GLU A 300 -19.24 -9.46 -1.20
C GLU A 300 -19.21 -8.94 0.26
N ILE A 301 -18.04 -8.80 0.87
CA ILE A 301 -17.88 -8.13 2.18
C ILE A 301 -18.38 -6.67 2.09
N VAL A 302 -18.00 -5.95 1.04
CA VAL A 302 -18.44 -4.56 0.84
C VAL A 302 -19.93 -4.50 0.50
N ASP A 303 -20.43 -5.41 -0.33
CA ASP A 303 -21.86 -5.51 -0.66
C ASP A 303 -22.70 -5.82 0.58
N PHE A 304 -22.22 -6.68 1.47
CA PHE A 304 -22.85 -6.93 2.77
C PHE A 304 -22.96 -5.65 3.60
N GLN A 305 -21.90 -4.83 3.64
CA GLN A 305 -21.90 -3.56 4.38
C GLN A 305 -22.88 -2.55 3.78
N ALA A 306 -22.94 -2.45 2.46
CA ALA A 306 -23.74 -1.46 1.76
C ALA A 306 -25.23 -1.82 1.64
N GLN A 307 -25.56 -3.08 1.33
CA GLN A 307 -26.93 -3.48 0.96
C GLN A 307 -27.68 -4.24 2.07
N GLU A 308 -27.01 -5.20 2.73
CA GLU A 308 -27.67 -6.06 3.73
C GLU A 308 -27.63 -5.45 5.13
N SER A 309 -26.45 -5.00 5.55
CA SER A 309 -26.20 -4.40 6.86
C SER A 309 -26.66 -2.94 6.92
N ASN A 310 -26.44 -2.18 5.84
CA ASN A 310 -26.52 -0.70 5.79
C ASN A 310 -25.76 0.00 6.94
N ILE A 311 -24.77 -0.71 7.50
CA ILE A 311 -23.95 -0.29 8.63
C ILE A 311 -22.54 -0.80 8.40
N TRP A 312 -21.59 0.10 8.65
CA TRP A 312 -20.18 -0.22 8.52
C TRP A 312 -19.68 -1.12 9.65
N ASN A 313 -18.84 -2.08 9.29
CA ASN A 313 -18.26 -3.05 10.23
C ASN A 313 -17.45 -2.38 11.35
N ILE A 314 -16.94 -1.16 11.16
CA ILE A 314 -16.28 -0.40 12.24
C ILE A 314 -17.18 -0.20 13.47
N PHE A 315 -18.49 -0.04 13.27
CA PHE A 315 -19.43 0.14 14.37
C PHE A 315 -19.88 -1.18 14.99
N LEU A 316 -19.83 -2.27 14.24
CA LEU A 316 -20.14 -3.61 14.75
C LEU A 316 -18.96 -4.22 15.53
N MET A 317 -17.75 -4.02 15.01
CA MET A 317 -16.51 -4.56 15.56
C MET A 317 -15.45 -3.47 15.76
N PRO A 318 -15.66 -2.50 16.67
CA PRO A 318 -14.67 -1.46 16.93
C PRO A 318 -13.34 -2.03 17.45
N LEU A 319 -13.40 -3.12 18.24
CA LEU A 319 -12.21 -3.84 18.69
C LEU A 319 -11.46 -4.46 17.49
N GLY A 320 -12.17 -5.13 16.58
CA GLY A 320 -11.57 -5.69 15.36
C GLY A 320 -10.94 -4.62 14.47
N ALA A 321 -11.58 -3.46 14.31
CA ALA A 321 -11.00 -2.34 13.57
C ALA A 321 -9.70 -1.86 14.22
N ALA A 322 -9.67 -1.68 15.54
CA ALA A 322 -8.46 -1.26 16.27
C ALA A 322 -7.34 -2.30 16.15
N LEU A 323 -7.65 -3.59 16.32
CA LEU A 323 -6.70 -4.69 16.20
C LEU A 323 -6.09 -4.73 14.80
N PHE A 324 -6.92 -4.74 13.75
CA PHE A 324 -6.45 -4.75 12.37
C PHE A 324 -5.56 -3.54 12.08
N PHE A 325 -5.98 -2.36 12.52
CA PHE A 325 -5.21 -1.13 12.31
C PHE A 325 -3.83 -1.19 12.98
N ILE A 326 -3.76 -1.63 14.24
CA ILE A 326 -2.50 -1.77 14.98
C ILE A 326 -1.60 -2.83 14.36
N THR A 327 -2.14 -4.01 14.02
CA THR A 327 -1.36 -5.09 13.42
C THR A 327 -0.85 -4.72 12.04
N MET A 328 -1.63 -3.98 11.24
CA MET A 328 -1.16 -3.49 9.94
C MET A 328 -0.06 -2.43 10.05
N ILE A 329 -0.06 -1.57 11.07
CA ILE A 329 1.07 -0.64 11.27
C ILE A 329 2.34 -1.43 11.62
N ALA A 330 2.20 -2.48 12.44
CA ALA A 330 3.31 -3.35 12.80
C ALA A 330 3.86 -4.16 11.63
N GLU A 331 2.98 -4.65 10.75
CA GLU A 331 3.32 -5.40 9.53
C GLU A 331 4.09 -4.56 8.50
N VAL A 332 3.85 -3.25 8.49
CA VAL A 332 4.51 -2.30 7.58
C VAL A 332 5.79 -1.72 8.20
N GLU A 333 6.16 -2.16 9.40
CA GLU A 333 7.38 -1.75 10.12
C GLU A 333 7.51 -0.23 10.31
N ARG A 334 6.39 0.49 10.47
CA ARG A 334 6.40 1.95 10.68
C ARG A 334 6.42 2.28 12.17
N ILE A 335 7.06 3.40 12.52
CA ILE A 335 7.06 3.96 13.89
C ILE A 335 5.60 4.01 14.40
N PRO A 336 5.30 3.41 15.56
CA PRO A 336 6.22 3.01 16.64
C PRO A 336 6.87 1.61 16.51
N PHE A 337 6.44 0.80 15.54
CA PHE A 337 6.87 -0.59 15.30
C PHE A 337 8.03 -0.70 14.29
N ASP A 338 8.84 0.35 14.19
CA ASP A 338 10.01 0.44 13.32
C ASP A 338 11.26 -0.01 14.10
N MET A 339 11.47 -1.31 14.14
CA MET A 339 12.52 -1.96 14.93
C MET A 339 13.77 -2.36 14.13
N PRO A 340 13.63 -2.79 12.86
CA PRO A 340 14.79 -3.10 12.04
C PRO A 340 15.45 -1.84 11.47
N GLU A 341 14.68 -0.83 11.04
CA GLU A 341 15.17 0.39 10.35
C GLU A 341 15.83 1.39 11.32
N ALA A 342 15.82 1.13 12.63
CA ALA A 342 16.27 2.09 13.63
C ALA A 342 17.74 2.49 13.45
N GLU A 343 17.98 3.62 12.75
CA GLU A 343 19.30 4.20 12.48
C GLU A 343 20.17 4.34 13.74
N ALA A 344 19.52 4.64 14.87
CA ALA A 344 20.16 4.82 16.17
C ALA A 344 20.64 3.51 16.83
N GLU A 345 20.07 2.35 16.48
CA GLU A 345 20.44 1.05 17.06
C GLU A 345 21.19 0.15 16.06
N LEU A 346 20.67 0.01 14.84
CA LEU A 346 21.14 -0.97 13.84
C LEU A 346 21.41 -0.36 12.45
N VAL A 347 21.63 0.95 12.36
CA VAL A 347 22.01 1.72 11.15
C VAL A 347 20.92 1.77 10.08
N GLU A 348 20.29 0.65 9.72
CA GLU A 348 19.09 0.54 8.85
C GLU A 348 18.53 -0.91 8.79
N GLY A 349 19.03 -1.83 9.64
CA GLY A 349 18.56 -3.21 9.69
C GLY A 349 18.88 -4.03 8.44
N TRP A 350 17.88 -4.66 7.86
CA TRP A 350 18.03 -5.55 6.70
C TRP A 350 18.30 -4.83 5.38
N TRP A 351 18.29 -3.49 5.39
CA TRP A 351 18.45 -2.62 4.22
C TRP A 351 19.89 -2.22 3.94
N THR A 352 20.74 -2.23 4.97
CA THR A 352 22.02 -1.50 5.01
C THR A 352 22.96 -1.81 3.84
N GLU A 353 22.99 -3.04 3.36
CA GLU A 353 23.90 -3.44 2.27
C GLU A 353 23.33 -3.16 0.87
N TYR A 354 22.02 -2.95 0.76
CA TYR A 354 21.36 -2.74 -0.52
C TYR A 354 21.55 -1.32 -1.04
N GLY A 355 21.98 -1.21 -2.30
CA GLY A 355 22.18 0.07 -2.99
C GLY A 355 21.35 0.21 -4.27
N GLY A 356 21.36 1.44 -4.80
CA GLY A 356 20.78 1.78 -6.10
C GLY A 356 19.30 1.41 -6.24
N LEU A 357 18.96 0.71 -7.32
CA LEU A 357 17.58 0.38 -7.67
C LEU A 357 16.92 -0.59 -6.67
N ARG A 358 17.66 -1.57 -6.12
CA ARG A 358 17.08 -2.57 -5.20
C ARG A 358 16.60 -1.94 -3.90
N TRP A 359 17.43 -1.08 -3.31
CA TRP A 359 17.02 -0.25 -2.16
C TRP A 359 15.77 0.57 -2.50
N GLY A 360 15.76 1.24 -3.67
CA GLY A 360 14.60 2.03 -4.11
C GLY A 360 13.33 1.21 -4.30
N LEU A 361 13.44 -0.04 -4.76
CA LEU A 361 12.29 -0.93 -4.93
C LEU A 361 11.80 -1.52 -3.60
N MET A 362 12.68 -1.84 -2.65
CA MET A 362 12.30 -2.25 -1.30
C MET A 362 11.58 -1.09 -0.58
N PHE A 363 12.10 0.12 -0.74
CA PHE A 363 11.42 1.34 -0.30
C PHE A 363 10.04 1.47 -0.93
N ALA A 364 9.93 1.34 -2.25
CA ALA A 364 8.62 1.36 -2.90
C ALA A 364 7.68 0.27 -2.35
N ALA A 365 8.19 -0.92 -2.06
CA ALA A 365 7.40 -2.05 -1.54
C ALA A 365 6.77 -1.76 -0.17
N GLU A 366 7.50 -1.13 0.76
CA GLU A 366 6.92 -0.73 2.05
C GLU A 366 5.79 0.28 1.91
N TYR A 367 5.95 1.28 1.03
CA TYR A 367 4.88 2.25 0.74
C TYR A 367 3.68 1.60 0.07
N MET A 368 3.94 0.66 -0.84
CA MET A 368 2.91 -0.16 -1.47
C MET A 368 2.12 -0.96 -0.43
N ARG A 369 2.78 -1.63 0.49
CA ARG A 369 2.11 -2.36 1.58
C ARG A 369 1.37 -1.43 2.54
N SER A 370 1.95 -0.28 2.89
CA SER A 370 1.27 0.77 3.67
C SER A 370 -0.05 1.18 3.03
N TYR A 371 -0.03 1.34 1.70
CA TYR A 371 -1.21 1.75 0.94
C TYR A 371 -2.24 0.63 0.83
N ALA A 372 -1.79 -0.60 0.56
CA ALA A 372 -2.64 -1.79 0.57
C ALA A 372 -3.34 -1.95 1.93
N ALA A 373 -2.64 -1.72 3.04
CA ALA A 373 -3.22 -1.73 4.38
C ALA A 373 -4.37 -0.73 4.53
N CYS A 374 -4.17 0.50 4.04
CA CYS A 374 -5.20 1.55 4.09
C CYS A 374 -6.42 1.21 3.22
N LEU A 375 -6.20 0.64 2.03
CA LEU A 375 -7.27 0.17 1.15
C LEU A 375 -8.05 -0.97 1.81
N LEU A 376 -7.38 -1.94 2.41
CA LEU A 376 -8.03 -3.06 3.09
C LEU A 376 -8.81 -2.64 4.32
N PHE A 377 -8.28 -1.71 5.11
CA PHE A 377 -9.04 -1.15 6.21
C PHE A 377 -10.33 -0.48 5.71
N ALA A 378 -10.25 0.29 4.62
CA ALA A 378 -11.41 0.92 4.02
C ALA A 378 -12.44 -0.11 3.51
N LEU A 379 -11.98 -1.19 2.87
CA LEU A 379 -12.82 -2.27 2.35
C LEU A 379 -13.46 -3.09 3.47
N PHE A 380 -12.72 -3.50 4.50
CA PHE A 380 -13.21 -4.37 5.57
C PHE A 380 -14.07 -3.64 6.61
N PHE A 381 -13.76 -2.37 6.92
CA PHE A 381 -14.35 -1.67 8.06
C PHE A 381 -15.17 -0.43 7.69
N LEU A 382 -14.83 0.28 6.61
CA LEU A 382 -15.44 1.57 6.26
C LEU A 382 -16.38 1.52 5.04
N GLY A 383 -16.84 0.33 4.63
CA GLY A 383 -17.80 0.18 3.54
C GLY A 383 -17.22 0.45 2.15
N GLY A 384 -15.91 0.28 1.95
CA GLY A 384 -15.26 0.33 0.63
C GLY A 384 -15.59 1.58 -0.19
N TRP A 385 -16.20 1.37 -1.36
CA TRP A 385 -16.62 2.39 -2.32
C TRP A 385 -17.96 3.07 -2.00
N GLU A 386 -18.66 2.65 -0.94
CA GLU A 386 -19.91 3.29 -0.50
C GLU A 386 -19.64 4.71 0.06
N ALA A 387 -20.51 5.67 -0.24
CA ALA A 387 -20.42 6.98 0.39
C ALA A 387 -20.77 6.90 1.90
N PRO A 388 -20.16 7.74 2.76
CA PRO A 388 -20.50 7.80 4.18
C PRO A 388 -21.98 8.03 4.41
N PHE A 389 -22.64 7.09 5.13
CA PHE A 389 -24.03 7.19 5.56
C PHE A 389 -25.06 7.28 4.43
N GLN A 390 -24.76 6.77 3.23
CA GLN A 390 -25.62 6.90 2.05
C GLN A 390 -27.06 6.45 2.32
N GLY A 391 -27.28 5.27 2.89
CA GLY A 391 -28.63 4.77 3.20
C GLY A 391 -29.40 5.63 4.23
N THR A 392 -28.71 6.23 5.20
CA THR A 392 -29.31 7.16 6.19
C THR A 392 -29.52 8.59 5.65
N LEU A 393 -28.67 9.05 4.73
CA LEU A 393 -28.76 10.38 4.10
C LEU A 393 -29.84 10.43 3.02
N GLU A 394 -30.05 9.34 2.28
CA GLU A 394 -31.16 9.18 1.33
C GLU A 394 -32.53 9.25 2.03
N ALA A 395 -32.61 8.80 3.29
CA ALA A 395 -33.82 8.86 4.10
C ALA A 395 -34.14 10.25 4.71
N ALA A 396 -33.25 11.25 4.58
CA ALA A 396 -33.42 12.57 5.20
C ALA A 396 -34.23 13.54 4.29
N PRO A 397 -35.48 13.92 4.65
CA PRO A 397 -36.46 14.48 3.71
C PRO A 397 -36.23 15.96 3.29
N VAL A 398 -35.17 16.62 3.74
CA VAL A 398 -34.93 18.06 3.46
C VAL A 398 -33.55 18.37 2.87
N ILE A 399 -32.54 17.53 3.14
CA ILE A 399 -31.15 17.73 2.68
C ILE A 399 -30.76 16.64 1.64
N GLY A 400 -31.53 15.55 1.55
CA GLY A 400 -31.28 14.39 0.70
C GLY A 400 -31.01 14.74 -0.77
N GLY A 401 -31.88 15.51 -1.43
CA GLY A 401 -31.76 15.72 -2.89
C GLY A 401 -30.52 16.51 -3.36
N ILE A 402 -30.00 17.45 -2.56
CA ILE A 402 -28.77 18.19 -2.92
C ILE A 402 -27.54 17.37 -2.56
N LEU A 403 -27.56 16.67 -1.43
CA LEU A 403 -26.47 15.77 -1.03
C LEU A 403 -26.38 14.56 -1.96
N GLU A 404 -27.50 13.94 -2.35
CA GLU A 404 -27.56 12.82 -3.29
C GLU A 404 -26.97 13.21 -4.66
N PHE A 405 -27.31 14.40 -5.16
CA PHE A 405 -26.69 14.93 -6.37
C PHE A 405 -25.17 15.11 -6.21
N LEU A 406 -24.70 15.71 -5.11
CA LEU A 406 -23.27 15.90 -4.86
C LEU A 406 -22.51 14.57 -4.63
N LEU A 407 -23.15 13.60 -3.98
CA LEU A 407 -22.62 12.27 -3.70
C LEU A 407 -22.54 11.42 -4.98
N SER A 408 -23.54 11.53 -5.88
CA SER A 408 -23.56 10.88 -7.19
C SER A 408 -22.49 11.42 -8.16
N LEU A 409 -22.02 12.66 -7.94
CA LEU A 409 -21.01 13.30 -8.77
C LEU A 409 -19.63 12.66 -8.59
N VAL A 410 -19.36 12.07 -7.42
CA VAL A 410 -18.09 11.42 -7.09
C VAL A 410 -18.22 9.91 -7.35
N PRO A 411 -17.44 9.33 -8.29
CA PRO A 411 -17.50 7.89 -8.55
C PRO A 411 -17.10 7.09 -7.30
N GLY A 412 -17.60 5.86 -7.16
CA GLY A 412 -17.35 5.00 -5.99
C GLY A 412 -15.85 4.81 -5.70
N ILE A 413 -15.03 4.72 -6.76
CA ILE A 413 -13.57 4.68 -6.68
C ILE A 413 -13.02 5.91 -5.93
N GLY A 414 -13.58 7.10 -6.16
CA GLY A 414 -13.16 8.33 -5.50
C GLY A 414 -13.36 8.29 -3.98
N TRP A 415 -14.42 7.66 -3.50
CA TRP A 415 -14.68 7.48 -2.08
C TRP A 415 -13.70 6.50 -1.43
N LEU A 416 -13.44 5.37 -2.09
CA LEU A 416 -12.45 4.41 -1.61
C LEU A 416 -11.06 5.06 -1.49
N LEU A 417 -10.63 5.79 -2.54
CA LEU A 417 -9.34 6.48 -2.56
C LEU A 417 -9.25 7.57 -1.49
N LEU A 418 -10.32 8.36 -1.31
CA LEU A 418 -10.38 9.38 -0.27
C LEU A 418 -10.20 8.76 1.13
N LYS A 419 -10.96 7.68 1.43
CA LYS A 419 -10.85 6.96 2.71
C LYS A 419 -9.43 6.42 2.91
N ALA A 420 -8.85 5.80 1.87
CA ALA A 420 -7.49 5.26 1.93
C ALA A 420 -6.43 6.37 2.17
N TRP A 421 -6.53 7.52 1.49
CA TRP A 421 -5.60 8.63 1.70
C TRP A 421 -5.76 9.31 3.07
N LEU A 422 -6.99 9.38 3.59
CA LEU A 422 -7.25 9.86 4.96
C LEU A 422 -6.62 8.91 5.98
N LEU A 423 -6.82 7.60 5.84
CA LEU A 423 -6.19 6.59 6.71
C LEU A 423 -4.67 6.62 6.62
N PHE A 424 -4.11 6.78 5.43
CA PHE A 424 -2.67 6.96 5.25
C PHE A 424 -2.17 8.23 5.96
N SER A 425 -2.94 9.31 5.94
CA SER A 425 -2.61 10.52 6.70
C SER A 425 -2.61 10.26 8.22
N VAL A 426 -3.49 9.39 8.72
CA VAL A 426 -3.47 8.93 10.12
C VAL A 426 -2.22 8.09 10.40
N PHE A 427 -1.80 7.19 9.51
CA PHE A 427 -0.54 6.44 9.64
C PHE A 427 0.65 7.39 9.79
N VAL A 428 0.73 8.41 8.93
CA VAL A 428 1.79 9.43 9.00
C VAL A 428 1.70 10.24 10.29
N TRP A 429 0.50 10.56 10.76
CA TRP A 429 0.31 11.26 12.02
C TRP A 429 0.79 10.45 13.23
N ILE A 430 0.47 9.15 13.26
CA ILE A 430 0.93 8.23 14.30
C ILE A 430 2.46 8.17 14.30
N ARG A 431 3.08 8.02 13.12
CA ARG A 431 4.55 8.05 12.95
C ARG A 431 5.16 9.32 13.54
N ALA A 432 4.53 10.48 13.34
CA ALA A 432 5.04 11.77 13.79
C ALA A 432 4.78 12.05 15.28
N SER A 433 3.83 11.36 15.91
CA SER A 433 3.37 11.64 17.27
C SER A 433 3.82 10.60 18.31
N LEU A 434 3.98 9.34 17.91
CA LEU A 434 4.39 8.27 18.79
C LEU A 434 5.91 8.07 18.81
N HIS A 435 6.40 7.67 19.97
CA HIS A 435 7.81 7.33 20.16
C HIS A 435 8.04 5.85 19.77
N ARG A 436 9.28 5.52 19.46
CA ARG A 436 9.70 4.12 19.25
C ARG A 436 9.57 3.32 20.55
N VAL A 437 9.17 2.06 20.39
CA VAL A 437 9.01 1.08 21.48
C VAL A 437 10.07 -0.01 21.33
N ARG A 438 10.51 -0.64 22.43
CA ARG A 438 11.53 -1.69 22.42
C ARG A 438 10.98 -3.04 21.91
N THR A 439 11.85 -3.90 21.36
CA THR A 439 11.45 -5.19 20.73
C THR A 439 10.77 -6.13 21.69
N ASP A 440 11.30 -6.22 22.90
CA ASP A 440 10.72 -7.10 23.91
C ASP A 440 9.27 -6.67 24.24
N GLN A 441 9.01 -5.37 24.33
CA GLN A 441 7.69 -4.80 24.61
C GLN A 441 6.72 -4.95 23.44
N ILE A 442 7.22 -4.81 22.20
CA ILE A 442 6.45 -5.02 20.97
C ILE A 442 6.02 -6.49 20.87
N LEU A 443 6.94 -7.43 21.07
CA LEU A 443 6.61 -8.85 21.06
C LEU A 443 5.66 -9.22 22.21
N GLU A 444 5.89 -8.69 23.42
CA GLU A 444 5.00 -8.90 24.57
C GLU A 444 3.59 -8.37 24.29
N PHE A 445 3.47 -7.19 23.68
CA PHE A 445 2.18 -6.61 23.29
C PHE A 445 1.46 -7.46 22.22
N GLY A 446 2.18 -7.95 21.21
CA GLY A 446 1.63 -8.85 20.20
C GLY A 446 1.09 -10.16 20.81
N TRP A 447 1.91 -10.84 21.60
CA TRP A 447 1.59 -12.16 22.13
C TRP A 447 0.64 -12.16 23.34
N LEU A 448 0.82 -11.24 24.29
CA LEU A 448 0.02 -11.23 25.52
C LEU A 448 -1.27 -10.42 25.40
N TRP A 449 -1.32 -9.42 24.52
CA TRP A 449 -2.49 -8.54 24.38
C TRP A 449 -3.22 -8.74 23.06
N LEU A 450 -2.57 -8.51 21.92
CA LEU A 450 -3.26 -8.52 20.62
C LEU A 450 -3.79 -9.90 20.27
N LEU A 451 -3.02 -10.97 20.52
CA LEU A 451 -3.45 -12.32 20.22
C LEU A 451 -4.71 -12.73 21.01
N PRO A 452 -4.76 -12.65 22.35
CA PRO A 452 -6.00 -12.93 23.08
C PRO A 452 -7.16 -12.02 22.69
N LEU A 453 -6.92 -10.73 22.50
CA LEU A 453 -7.98 -9.78 22.09
C LEU A 453 -8.55 -10.11 20.72
N SER A 454 -7.72 -10.58 19.78
CA SER A 454 -8.18 -11.03 18.45
C SER A 454 -9.11 -12.24 18.53
N ILE A 455 -8.82 -13.19 19.43
CA ILE A 455 -9.66 -14.35 19.67
C ILE A 455 -10.99 -13.91 20.30
N VAL A 456 -10.95 -13.02 21.29
CA VAL A 456 -12.17 -12.46 21.90
C VAL A 456 -13.02 -11.76 20.85
N ASN A 457 -12.40 -10.95 19.98
CA ASN A 457 -13.07 -10.29 18.87
C ASN A 457 -13.72 -11.29 17.88
N LEU A 458 -13.04 -12.40 17.56
CA LEU A 458 -13.60 -13.46 16.73
C LEU A 458 -14.81 -14.13 17.39
N VAL A 459 -14.74 -14.42 18.69
CA VAL A 459 -15.87 -14.98 19.45
C VAL A 459 -17.06 -14.02 19.43
N PHE A 460 -16.81 -12.71 19.60
CA PHE A 460 -17.85 -11.70 19.47
C PHE A 460 -18.45 -11.64 18.05
N ALA A 461 -17.63 -11.71 17.00
CA ALA A 461 -18.11 -11.77 15.62
C ALA A 461 -19.05 -12.96 15.39
N ILE A 462 -18.66 -14.15 15.87
CA ILE A 462 -19.49 -15.37 15.80
C ILE A 462 -20.79 -15.17 16.58
N PHE A 463 -20.71 -14.64 17.81
CA PHE A 463 -21.89 -14.39 18.63
C PHE A 463 -22.88 -13.45 17.94
N LEU A 464 -22.39 -12.33 17.40
CA LEU A 464 -23.21 -11.36 16.67
C LEU A 464 -23.89 -12.01 15.47
N ARG A 465 -23.13 -12.76 14.65
CA ARG A 465 -23.69 -13.38 13.43
C ARG A 465 -24.69 -14.48 13.71
N VAL A 466 -24.51 -15.27 14.77
CA VAL A 466 -25.38 -16.43 15.07
C VAL A 466 -26.62 -16.05 15.88
N TRP A 467 -26.48 -15.14 16.86
CA TRP A 467 -27.52 -14.88 17.85
C TRP A 467 -28.21 -13.53 17.72
N VAL A 468 -27.58 -12.55 17.07
CA VAL A 468 -28.09 -11.16 17.00
C VAL A 468 -28.56 -10.80 15.60
N TRP A 469 -28.08 -11.49 14.57
CA TRP A 469 -28.43 -11.22 13.18
C TRP A 469 -29.83 -11.75 12.83
N ASP A 470 -30.82 -10.86 12.80
CA ASP A 470 -32.20 -11.11 12.35
C ASP A 470 -32.48 -10.54 10.95
N GLY A 471 -31.45 -10.38 10.11
CA GLY A 471 -31.54 -9.87 8.73
C GLY A 471 -31.29 -8.37 8.55
N SER A 472 -31.21 -7.59 9.64
CA SER A 472 -30.63 -6.24 9.63
C SER A 472 -30.06 -5.91 11.01
N TRP A 473 -28.97 -5.15 11.07
CA TRP A 473 -28.44 -4.66 12.33
C TRP A 473 -29.26 -3.42 12.73
N GLY A 474 -30.32 -3.59 13.53
CA GLY A 474 -31.01 -2.42 14.09
C GLY A 474 -30.03 -1.48 14.80
N ILE A 475 -30.34 -0.18 14.89
CA ILE A 475 -29.41 0.87 15.39
C ILE A 475 -28.86 0.57 16.80
N ALA A 476 -29.58 -0.18 17.61
CA ALA A 476 -29.18 -0.52 18.98
C ALA A 476 -27.91 -1.38 19.07
N ALA A 477 -27.73 -2.35 18.17
CA ALA A 477 -26.57 -3.26 18.24
C ALA A 477 -25.24 -2.54 17.95
N PRO A 478 -25.09 -1.76 16.86
CA PRO A 478 -23.88 -0.95 16.63
C PRO A 478 -23.63 0.08 17.72
N VAL A 479 -24.67 0.74 18.24
CA VAL A 479 -24.51 1.72 19.33
C VAL A 479 -24.00 1.04 20.61
N LEU A 480 -24.53 -0.13 20.96
CA LEU A 480 -24.09 -0.85 22.15
C LEU A 480 -22.67 -1.39 21.98
N MET A 481 -22.32 -1.88 20.79
CA MET A 481 -20.96 -2.36 20.48
C MET A 481 -19.94 -1.22 20.47
N THR A 482 -20.26 -0.08 19.87
CA THR A 482 -19.40 1.12 19.91
C THR A 482 -19.22 1.64 21.32
N LEU A 483 -20.30 1.73 22.11
CA LEU A 483 -20.20 2.16 23.51
C LEU A 483 -19.38 1.16 24.34
N THR A 484 -19.56 -0.14 24.14
CA THR A 484 -18.78 -1.17 24.84
C THR A 484 -17.31 -1.13 24.42
N GLY A 485 -17.04 -0.95 23.13
CA GLY A 485 -15.68 -0.80 22.59
C GLY A 485 -14.99 0.47 23.11
N VAL A 486 -15.70 1.60 23.13
CA VAL A 486 -15.20 2.87 23.69
C VAL A 486 -14.99 2.74 25.19
N LEU A 487 -15.91 2.13 25.92
CA LEU A 487 -15.79 1.92 27.36
C LEU A 487 -14.62 0.96 27.67
N GLY A 488 -14.46 -0.11 26.89
CA GLY A 488 -13.31 -0.99 26.97
C GLY A 488 -12.00 -0.26 26.67
N PHE A 489 -11.97 0.58 25.64
CA PHE A 489 -10.82 1.43 25.31
C PHE A 489 -10.52 2.42 26.43
N VAL A 490 -11.54 3.08 26.99
CA VAL A 490 -11.38 4.02 28.11
C VAL A 490 -10.87 3.29 29.34
N ILE A 491 -11.41 2.11 29.67
CA ILE A 491 -10.89 1.30 30.77
C ILE A 491 -9.42 0.99 30.50
N LEU A 492 -9.07 0.44 29.34
CA LEU A 492 -7.68 0.09 29.03
C LEU A 492 -6.74 1.31 28.98
N ALA A 493 -7.23 2.48 28.57
CA ALA A 493 -6.45 3.71 28.49
C ALA A 493 -6.33 4.42 29.85
N VAL A 494 -7.32 4.24 30.74
CA VAL A 494 -7.41 4.89 32.07
C VAL A 494 -6.99 3.95 33.20
N ASP A 495 -6.89 2.64 32.94
CA ASP A 495 -6.28 1.64 33.84
C ASP A 495 -4.77 1.88 33.89
N GLU A 496 -4.42 3.03 34.46
CA GLU A 496 -3.07 3.36 34.87
C GLU A 496 -2.78 2.51 36.11
N ASP A 497 -1.85 1.59 35.93
CA ASP A 497 -1.32 0.78 37.02
C ASP A 497 -0.79 1.70 38.13
N LYS A 498 -1.46 1.70 39.28
CA LYS A 498 -1.16 2.58 40.41
C LYS A 498 0.26 2.32 40.93
N GLU A 499 0.76 1.09 40.84
CA GLU A 499 2.14 0.76 41.19
C GLU A 499 3.15 1.36 40.20
N ALA A 500 2.81 1.47 38.91
CA ALA A 500 3.67 2.12 37.92
C ALA A 500 3.74 3.65 38.09
N LEU A 501 2.65 4.26 38.57
CA LEU A 501 2.62 5.66 39.00
C LEU A 501 3.46 5.89 40.27
N GLU A 502 3.34 5.01 41.27
CA GLU A 502 4.05 5.12 42.55
C GLU A 502 5.56 4.86 42.42
N THR A 503 5.96 3.96 41.53
CA THR A 503 7.38 3.62 41.32
C THR A 503 8.11 4.59 40.37
N MET A 504 7.43 5.59 39.79
CA MET A 504 7.96 6.50 38.76
C MET A 504 8.74 5.78 37.64
N ARG A 505 8.44 4.50 37.38
CA ARG A 505 9.03 3.72 36.28
C ARG A 505 8.30 4.01 34.97
N ARG A 506 8.09 5.28 34.66
CA ARG A 506 7.74 5.65 33.28
C ARG A 506 9.04 5.60 32.46
N PRO A 507 9.05 4.98 31.28
CA PRO A 507 10.01 5.34 30.23
C PRO A 507 9.74 6.77 29.69
N TYR A 508 8.60 7.38 30.04
CA TYR A 508 8.02 8.56 29.39
C TYR A 508 7.56 9.69 30.33
N SER A 509 8.17 9.91 31.50
CA SER A 509 7.90 11.16 32.23
C SER A 509 8.61 12.34 31.55
N THR A 510 7.96 12.96 30.56
CA THR A 510 8.39 14.26 30.00
C THR A 510 7.84 15.45 30.78
N TYR A 511 7.21 15.22 31.94
CA TYR A 511 7.02 16.29 32.91
C TYR A 511 8.39 16.67 33.47
N ALA A 512 9.03 17.65 32.83
CA ALA A 512 9.97 18.47 33.55
C ALA A 512 9.19 19.09 34.72
N VAL A 513 9.57 18.73 35.95
CA VAL A 513 8.97 19.25 37.20
C VAL A 513 8.94 20.79 37.19
N VAL A 514 9.81 21.41 36.39
CA VAL A 514 9.85 22.83 36.11
C VAL A 514 9.75 23.05 34.60
N LYS A 515 8.79 23.88 34.15
CA LYS A 515 8.74 24.36 32.77
C LYS A 515 10.09 24.98 32.41
N ALA A 516 10.78 24.42 31.43
CA ALA A 516 12.01 25.02 30.91
C ALA A 516 11.65 26.37 30.26
N SER A 517 12.14 27.45 30.87
CA SER A 517 12.13 28.80 30.29
C SER A 517 13.59 29.25 30.11
N PRO A 518 13.91 30.08 29.10
CA PRO A 518 15.26 30.63 28.95
C PRO A 518 15.70 31.32 30.25
N GLY A 519 16.75 30.79 30.91
CA GLY A 519 17.27 31.30 32.18
C GLY A 519 17.00 30.47 33.44
N SER A 520 16.37 29.28 33.35
CA SER A 520 16.05 28.44 34.52
C SER A 520 17.26 27.72 35.16
N HIS A 521 18.44 27.76 34.54
CA HIS A 521 19.70 27.31 35.12
C HIS A 521 20.68 28.47 35.16
N SER A 522 20.63 29.25 36.24
CA SER A 522 21.79 30.00 36.69
C SER A 522 22.50 29.08 37.67
N ASP A 523 23.62 28.48 37.26
CA ASP A 523 24.52 27.78 38.19
C ASP A 523 24.96 28.78 39.27
N LYS A 524 24.30 28.71 40.43
CA LYS A 524 24.69 29.40 41.66
C LYS A 524 25.00 28.35 42.71
N GLU A 525 25.88 27.41 42.39
CA GLU A 525 26.48 26.52 43.38
C GLU A 525 27.80 25.96 42.84
N VAL A 526 28.73 26.87 42.54
CA VAL A 526 30.16 26.57 42.58
C VAL A 526 30.76 27.54 43.58
N GLY A 527 30.75 27.14 44.85
CA GLY A 527 31.33 27.92 45.93
C GLY A 527 30.80 27.57 47.30
N GLN A 528 31.19 26.40 47.82
CA GLN A 528 31.64 26.21 49.21
C GLN A 528 32.39 24.89 49.35
#